data_AF-W9E8Y5-F1
#
_entry.id   AF-W9E8Y5-F1
#
_cell.length_a   1.000
_cell.length_b   1.000
_cell.length_c   1.000
_cell.angle_alpha   90.00
_cell.angle_beta   90.00
_cell.angle_gamma   90.00
#
_symmetry.space_group_name_H-M   'P 1'
#
loop_
_entity.id
_entity.type
_entity.pdbx_description
1 polymer ?
#
loop_
_entity_poly.entity_id
_entity_poly.type
_entity_poly.pdbx_seq_one_letter_code
_entity_poly.pdbx_strand_id
1 'polypeptide(L)'
;MYCCGTRINETLGIRKQDVDLDAGIIKLSETKNDCDRYIVLSDELRSLIKQYASKCFYLLNEEDYIFTLANGRRCSGDIIYEHHRMFLKKAGIPYIGNGEGPRIHDFRHTFAVNSFKQMLDTGIDIYVALPILSTYLGHKTIYATERYVRLTMSMFPYIEKQFKDKMDAVFGEANHENN
;
A
#
# COMPACT_ATOMS: atom_id res chain seq x y z
N MET A 1 6.00 1.78 0.83
CA MET A 1 5.07 0.66 1.12
C MET A 1 4.16 0.98 2.30
N TYR A 2 4.65 0.97 3.55
CA TYR A 2 3.81 1.22 4.74
C TYR A 2 3.03 2.55 4.69
N CYS A 3 3.67 3.65 4.32
CA CYS A 3 3.02 4.96 4.33
C CYS A 3 2.14 5.26 3.10
N CYS A 4 2.22 4.46 2.03
CA CYS A 4 1.57 4.77 0.75
C CYS A 4 0.81 3.58 0.15
N GLY A 5 0.73 2.45 0.84
CA GLY A 5 0.02 1.25 0.38
C GLY A 5 0.54 0.64 -0.93
N THR A 6 1.77 0.94 -1.37
CA THR A 6 2.30 0.43 -2.64
C THR A 6 2.51 -1.09 -2.61
N ARG A 7 2.30 -1.75 -3.76
CA ARG A 7 2.74 -3.14 -3.97
C ARG A 7 4.27 -3.17 -4.03
N ILE A 8 4.85 -4.32 -3.70
CA ILE A 8 6.31 -4.49 -3.75
C ILE A 8 6.86 -4.26 -5.16
N ASN A 9 6.21 -4.82 -6.19
CA ASN A 9 6.66 -4.69 -7.57
C ASN A 9 6.49 -3.27 -8.13
N GLU A 10 5.47 -2.53 -7.69
CA GLU A 10 5.33 -1.10 -8.01
C GLU A 10 6.50 -0.34 -7.38
N THR A 11 6.77 -0.57 -6.08
CA THR A 11 7.83 0.13 -5.34
C THR A 11 9.20 -0.13 -5.95
N LEU A 12 9.53 -1.39 -6.24
CA LEU A 12 10.79 -1.76 -6.85
C LEU A 12 10.88 -1.35 -8.33
N GLY A 13 9.74 -1.03 -8.95
CA GLY A 13 9.65 -0.58 -10.34
C GLY A 13 9.83 0.93 -10.53
N ILE A 14 9.90 1.72 -9.45
CA ILE A 14 10.03 3.19 -9.53
C ILE A 14 11.37 3.54 -10.21
N ARG A 15 11.28 4.36 -11.26
CA ARG A 15 12.44 4.95 -11.94
C ARG A 15 12.68 6.36 -11.43
N LYS A 16 13.87 6.91 -11.71
CA LYS A 16 14.22 8.27 -11.29
C LYS A 16 13.22 9.31 -11.82
N GLN A 17 12.85 9.22 -13.09
CA GLN A 17 11.90 10.14 -13.72
C GLN A 17 10.48 10.09 -13.14
N ASP A 18 10.14 9.02 -12.44
CA ASP A 18 8.82 8.86 -11.80
C ASP A 18 8.72 9.61 -10.47
N VAL A 19 9.81 10.19 -9.97
CA VAL A 19 9.91 10.81 -8.65
C VAL A 19 9.97 12.33 -8.78
N ASP A 20 8.87 13.01 -8.45
CA ASP A 20 8.87 14.45 -8.25
C ASP A 20 9.14 14.78 -6.78
N LEU A 21 10.39 15.12 -6.48
CA LEU A 21 10.84 15.48 -5.13
C LEU A 21 10.23 16.81 -4.65
N ASP A 22 9.84 17.69 -5.56
CA ASP A 22 9.36 19.03 -5.24
C ASP A 22 7.85 19.09 -5.05
N ALA A 23 7.09 18.33 -5.83
CA ALA A 23 5.68 18.08 -5.56
C ALA A 23 5.47 17.03 -4.44
N GLY A 24 6.47 16.17 -4.18
CA GLY A 24 6.31 15.04 -3.26
C GLY A 24 5.37 13.98 -3.84
N ILE A 25 5.48 13.73 -5.15
CA ILE A 25 4.63 12.81 -5.89
C ILE A 25 5.50 11.72 -6.50
N ILE A 26 5.04 10.47 -6.45
CA ILE A 26 5.66 9.37 -7.19
C ILE A 26 4.63 8.76 -8.13
N LYS A 27 5.00 8.66 -9.40
CA LYS A 27 4.26 7.90 -10.41
C LYS A 27 4.56 6.41 -10.24
N LEU A 28 3.52 5.60 -10.24
CA LEU A 28 3.61 4.14 -10.18
C LEU A 28 3.02 3.56 -11.44
N SER A 29 3.83 2.86 -12.22
CA SER A 29 3.39 2.18 -13.43
C SER A 29 3.19 0.69 -13.19
N GLU A 30 1.98 0.19 -13.44
CA GLU A 30 1.74 -1.25 -13.52
C GLU A 30 2.01 -1.80 -14.92
N THR A 31 3.14 -2.49 -15.09
CA THR A 31 3.52 -3.16 -16.35
C THR A 31 2.51 -4.19 -16.85
N LYS A 32 1.67 -4.74 -15.97
CA LYS A 32 0.71 -5.80 -16.35
C LYS A 32 -0.56 -5.25 -17.00
N ASN A 33 -0.84 -3.95 -16.83
CA ASN A 33 -2.15 -3.37 -17.16
C ASN A 33 -2.09 -1.98 -17.79
N ASP A 34 -0.89 -1.43 -18.00
CA ASP A 34 -0.67 -0.06 -18.49
C ASP A 34 -1.50 0.98 -17.72
N CYS A 35 -1.63 0.75 -16.41
CA CYS A 35 -2.35 1.63 -15.50
C CYS A 35 -1.33 2.37 -14.66
N ASP A 36 -1.26 3.67 -14.88
CA ASP A 36 -0.49 4.58 -14.06
C ASP A 36 -1.35 5.11 -12.92
N ARG A 37 -0.78 5.15 -11.72
CA ARG A 37 -1.38 5.88 -10.59
C ARG A 37 -0.31 6.68 -9.85
N TYR A 38 -0.74 7.71 -9.17
CA TYR A 38 0.14 8.57 -8.38
C TYR A 38 -0.05 8.31 -6.90
N ILE A 39 1.05 8.40 -6.15
CA ILE A 39 1.02 8.49 -4.69
C ILE A 39 1.58 9.84 -4.26
N VAL A 40 1.03 10.37 -3.18
CA VAL A 40 1.50 11.60 -2.54
C VAL A 40 2.25 11.21 -1.28
N LEU A 41 3.41 11.80 -1.07
CA LEU A 41 4.26 11.57 0.09
C LEU A 41 3.86 12.52 1.21
N SER A 42 3.80 12.03 2.45
CA SER A 42 3.79 12.92 3.63
C SER A 42 5.10 13.70 3.69
N ASP A 43 5.12 14.83 4.39
CA ASP A 43 6.32 15.66 4.53
C ASP A 43 7.53 14.88 5.09
N GLU A 44 7.28 13.99 6.03
CA GLU A 44 8.28 13.11 6.64
C GLU A 44 8.85 12.13 5.62
N LEU A 45 7.99 11.45 4.85
CA LEU A 45 8.42 10.50 3.84
C LEU A 45 9.14 11.23 2.69
N ARG A 46 8.64 12.40 2.31
CA ARG A 46 9.26 13.26 1.31
C ARG A 46 10.66 13.67 1.74
N SER A 47 10.85 14.05 3.01
CA SER A 47 12.17 14.34 3.58
C SER A 47 13.11 13.14 3.50
N LEU A 48 12.62 11.94 3.84
CA LEU A 48 13.40 10.70 3.72
C LEU A 48 13.79 10.39 2.27
N ILE A 49 12.87 10.54 1.32
CA ILE A 49 13.15 10.30 -0.10
C ILE A 49 14.12 11.36 -0.65
N LYS A 50 14.03 12.63 -0.22
CA LYS A 50 15.02 13.67 -0.58
C LYS A 50 16.41 13.33 -0.05
N GLN A 51 16.52 12.87 1.20
CA GLN A 51 17.80 12.43 1.76
C GLN A 51 18.36 11.22 1.01
N TYR A 52 17.52 10.27 0.64
CA TYR A 52 17.91 9.14 -0.19
C TYR A 52 18.42 9.61 -1.57
N ALA A 53 17.63 10.42 -2.27
CA ALA A 53 17.97 10.96 -3.58
C ALA A 53 19.30 11.72 -3.57
N SER A 54 19.57 12.54 -2.53
CA SER A 54 20.83 13.27 -2.40
C SER A 54 22.08 12.38 -2.38
N LYS A 55 21.93 11.11 -2.00
CA LYS A 55 23.03 10.15 -1.89
C LYS A 55 23.24 9.30 -3.14
N CYS A 56 22.23 9.15 -4.00
CA CYS A 56 22.31 8.22 -5.13
C CYS A 56 21.80 8.76 -6.48
N PHE A 57 20.89 9.74 -6.54
CA PHE A 57 20.26 10.14 -7.81
C PHE A 57 21.23 10.79 -8.79
N TYR A 58 22.35 11.35 -8.32
CA TYR A 58 23.39 11.89 -9.20
C TYR A 58 24.14 10.81 -9.99
N LEU A 59 24.01 9.53 -9.60
CA LEU A 59 24.56 8.38 -10.31
C LEU A 59 23.56 7.72 -11.28
N LEU A 60 22.31 8.19 -11.31
CA LEU A 60 21.20 7.57 -12.04
C LEU A 60 20.79 8.41 -13.26
N ASN A 61 20.55 7.73 -14.37
CA ASN A 61 19.81 8.26 -15.50
C ASN A 61 18.31 8.24 -15.21
N GLU A 62 17.52 8.93 -16.04
CA GLU A 62 16.06 9.06 -15.86
C GLU A 62 15.32 7.71 -15.87
N GLU A 63 15.78 6.78 -16.69
CA GLU A 63 15.18 5.45 -16.84
C GLU A 63 15.67 4.41 -15.81
N ASP A 64 16.67 4.78 -15.01
CA ASP A 64 17.23 3.87 -14.02
C ASP A 64 16.28 3.70 -12.83
N TYR A 65 16.18 2.47 -12.32
CA TYR A 65 15.43 2.19 -11.10
C TYR A 65 16.08 2.89 -9.91
N ILE A 66 15.28 3.42 -9.00
CA ILE A 66 15.84 4.07 -7.81
C ILE A 66 16.31 3.04 -6.77
N PHE A 67 15.68 1.86 -6.72
CA PHE A 67 16.06 0.77 -5.82
C PHE A 67 16.86 -0.31 -6.56
N THR A 68 18.19 -0.19 -6.51
CA THR A 68 19.12 -1.07 -7.24
C THR A 68 20.01 -1.89 -6.33
N LEU A 69 20.55 -2.97 -6.89
CA LEU A 69 21.66 -3.71 -6.32
C LEU A 69 22.99 -3.06 -6.73
N ALA A 70 24.10 -3.48 -6.12
CA ALA A 70 25.43 -2.95 -6.43
C ALA A 70 25.83 -3.08 -7.92
N ASN A 71 25.20 -3.98 -8.67
CA ASN A 71 25.40 -4.17 -10.11
C ASN A 71 24.44 -3.33 -10.99
N GLY A 72 23.71 -2.36 -10.41
CA GLY A 72 22.79 -1.48 -11.12
C GLY A 72 21.44 -2.11 -11.50
N ARG A 73 21.26 -3.42 -11.29
CA ARG A 73 19.98 -4.08 -11.57
C ARG A 73 18.93 -3.71 -10.53
N ARG A 74 17.66 -3.72 -10.96
CA ARG A 74 16.50 -3.59 -10.07
C ARG A 74 16.60 -4.58 -8.91
N CYS A 75 16.37 -4.10 -7.69
CA CYS A 75 16.28 -4.96 -6.52
C CYS A 75 15.15 -5.99 -6.71
N SER A 76 15.36 -7.22 -6.24
CA SER A 76 14.37 -8.29 -6.34
C SER A 76 13.46 -8.30 -5.11
N GLY A 77 12.23 -8.81 -5.30
CA GLY A 77 11.30 -8.97 -4.18
C GLY A 77 11.85 -9.88 -3.08
N ASP A 78 12.59 -10.92 -3.47
CA ASP A 78 13.16 -11.92 -2.54
C ASP A 78 14.14 -11.29 -1.56
N ILE A 79 15.00 -10.37 -2.03
CA ILE A 79 15.95 -9.64 -1.18
C ILE A 79 15.18 -8.79 -0.15
N ILE A 80 14.10 -8.13 -0.56
CA ILE A 80 13.26 -7.38 0.38
C ILE A 80 12.60 -8.33 1.38
N TYR A 81 12.14 -9.52 0.97
CA TYR A 81 11.60 -10.54 1.89
C TYR A 81 12.63 -11.02 2.91
N GLU A 82 13.90 -11.18 2.50
CA GLU A 82 15.00 -11.50 3.41
C GLU A 82 15.24 -10.38 4.42
N HIS A 83 15.33 -9.13 3.96
CA HIS A 83 15.47 -7.98 4.85
C HIS A 83 14.27 -7.84 5.80
N HIS A 84 13.05 -8.06 5.32
CA HIS A 84 11.84 -8.06 6.13
C HIS A 84 11.93 -9.11 7.25
N ARG A 85 12.31 -10.35 6.93
CA ARG A 85 12.53 -11.40 7.94
C ARG A 85 13.60 -11.02 8.95
N MET A 86 14.70 -10.41 8.49
CA MET A 86 15.75 -9.90 9.37
C MET A 86 15.21 -8.81 10.32
N PHE A 87 14.40 -7.87 9.82
CA PHE A 87 13.80 -6.82 10.64
C PHE A 87 12.83 -7.38 11.68
N LEU A 88 11.97 -8.33 11.31
CA LEU A 88 11.08 -9.01 12.27
C LEU A 88 11.87 -9.69 13.39
N LYS A 89 12.94 -10.42 13.04
CA LYS A 89 13.83 -11.08 14.01
C LYS A 89 14.48 -10.05 14.95
N LYS A 90 14.98 -8.93 14.41
CA LYS A 90 15.58 -7.85 15.22
C LYS A 90 14.57 -7.17 16.14
N ALA A 91 13.30 -7.10 15.72
CA ALA A 91 12.20 -6.57 16.51
C ALA A 91 11.63 -7.57 17.52
N GLY A 92 12.15 -8.81 17.58
CA GLY A 92 11.61 -9.86 18.46
C GLY A 92 10.26 -10.40 18.01
N ILE A 93 9.86 -10.16 16.76
CA ILE A 93 8.59 -10.64 16.20
C ILE A 93 8.83 -12.03 15.60
N PRO A 94 8.20 -13.09 16.11
CA PRO A 94 8.41 -14.44 15.61
C PRO A 94 7.84 -14.59 14.20
N TYR A 95 8.63 -15.24 13.34
CA TYR A 95 8.16 -15.71 12.04
C TYR A 95 7.67 -17.15 12.20
N ILE A 96 6.38 -17.38 11.97
CA ILE A 96 5.71 -18.67 12.22
C ILE A 96 5.79 -19.57 10.98
N GLY A 97 5.76 -19.00 9.77
CA GLY A 97 5.90 -19.75 8.51
C GLY A 97 4.58 -20.35 8.01
N ASN A 98 4.59 -21.03 6.86
CA ASN A 98 3.40 -21.67 6.26
C ASN A 98 2.18 -20.75 6.03
N GLY A 99 2.42 -19.47 5.77
CA GLY A 99 1.36 -18.46 5.62
C GLY A 99 0.93 -17.79 6.93
N GLU A 100 1.44 -18.28 8.07
CA GLU A 100 1.21 -17.72 9.38
C GLU A 100 2.32 -16.72 9.74
N GLY A 101 1.92 -15.49 10.06
CA GLY A 101 2.80 -14.40 10.50
C GLY A 101 2.94 -13.23 9.52
N PRO A 102 3.66 -12.16 9.93
CA PRO A 102 3.72 -10.92 9.15
C PRO A 102 4.45 -11.10 7.81
N ARG A 103 3.82 -10.59 6.75
CA ARG A 103 4.32 -10.58 5.37
C ARG A 103 4.56 -9.14 4.94
N ILE A 104 5.42 -8.95 3.94
CA ILE A 104 5.62 -7.63 3.33
C ILE A 104 4.31 -7.01 2.84
N HIS A 105 3.42 -7.83 2.28
CA HIS A 105 2.13 -7.35 1.79
C HIS A 105 1.26 -6.78 2.92
N ASP A 106 1.48 -7.19 4.16
CA ASP A 106 0.70 -6.72 5.30
C ASP A 106 0.94 -5.22 5.57
N PHE A 107 2.07 -4.64 5.15
CA PHE A 107 2.24 -3.18 5.17
C PHE A 107 1.18 -2.45 4.34
N ARG A 108 0.79 -3.02 3.20
CA ARG A 108 -0.29 -2.46 2.37
C ARG A 108 -1.64 -2.67 3.03
N HIS A 109 -1.86 -3.82 3.68
CA HIS A 109 -3.07 -4.05 4.47
C HIS A 109 -3.20 -3.02 5.59
N THR A 110 -2.15 -2.82 6.38
CA THR A 110 -2.13 -1.84 7.46
C THR A 110 -2.37 -0.43 6.96
N PHE A 111 -1.74 -0.04 5.85
CA PHE A 111 -2.01 1.25 5.21
C PHE A 111 -3.50 1.40 4.85
N ALA A 112 -4.08 0.40 4.19
CA ALA A 112 -5.46 0.46 3.72
C ALA A 112 -6.45 0.58 4.88
N VAL A 113 -6.28 -0.24 5.92
CA VAL A 113 -7.13 -0.21 7.13
C VAL A 113 -7.01 1.15 7.84
N ASN A 114 -5.79 1.64 8.06
CA ASN A 114 -5.59 2.92 8.75
C ASN A 114 -6.12 4.11 7.95
N SER A 115 -5.92 4.12 6.63
CA SER A 115 -6.44 5.18 5.76
C SER A 115 -7.96 5.17 5.72
N PHE A 116 -8.58 3.97 5.66
CA PHE A 116 -10.02 3.85 5.68
C PHE A 116 -10.61 4.32 7.00
N LYS A 117 -10.07 3.85 8.12
CA LYS A 117 -10.44 4.30 9.46
C LYS A 117 -10.32 5.83 9.58
N GLN A 118 -9.20 6.40 9.15
CA GLN A 118 -8.97 7.84 9.22
C GLN A 118 -10.04 8.62 8.47
N MET A 119 -10.39 8.20 7.25
CA MET A 119 -11.47 8.83 6.49
C MET A 119 -12.80 8.79 7.26
N LEU A 120 -13.17 7.63 7.80
CA LEU A 120 -14.41 7.47 8.57
C LEU A 120 -14.42 8.32 9.85
N ASP A 121 -13.30 8.36 10.59
CA ASP A 121 -13.16 9.16 11.80
C ASP A 121 -13.26 10.67 11.51
N THR A 122 -12.82 11.10 10.32
CA THR A 122 -13.00 12.49 9.85
C THR A 122 -14.41 12.81 9.35
N GLY A 123 -15.33 11.84 9.42
CA GLY A 123 -16.72 11.98 9.01
C GLY A 123 -16.98 11.78 7.52
N ILE A 124 -16.00 11.29 6.76
CA ILE A 124 -16.21 10.94 5.35
C ILE A 124 -17.16 9.73 5.30
N ASP A 125 -18.19 9.85 4.46
CA ASP A 125 -19.16 8.78 4.29
C ASP A 125 -18.52 7.52 3.69
N ILE A 126 -18.94 6.35 4.17
CA ILE A 126 -18.41 5.05 3.75
C ILE A 126 -18.52 4.81 2.24
N TYR A 127 -19.60 5.26 1.60
CA TYR A 127 -19.84 5.14 0.16
C TYR A 127 -18.87 6.01 -0.66
N VAL A 128 -18.26 7.02 -0.04
CA VAL A 128 -17.24 7.90 -0.64
C VAL A 128 -15.83 7.40 -0.31
N ALA A 129 -15.59 6.97 0.93
CA ALA A 129 -14.30 6.47 1.38
C ALA A 129 -13.87 5.20 0.61
N LEU A 130 -14.82 4.30 0.32
CA LEU A 130 -14.59 3.07 -0.41
C LEU A 130 -13.99 3.27 -1.82
N PRO A 131 -14.62 4.03 -2.73
CA PRO A 131 -14.08 4.25 -4.08
C PRO A 131 -12.78 5.06 -4.06
N ILE A 132 -12.61 5.99 -3.11
CA ILE A 132 -11.34 6.71 -2.92
C ILE A 132 -10.21 5.72 -2.61
N LEU A 133 -10.40 4.85 -1.62
CA LEU A 133 -9.40 3.87 -1.23
C LEU A 133 -9.12 2.88 -2.36
N SER A 134 -10.17 2.41 -3.05
CA SER A 134 -10.07 1.47 -4.16
C SER A 134 -9.22 2.05 -5.30
N THR A 135 -9.51 3.29 -5.69
CA THR A 135 -8.77 4.01 -6.74
C THR A 135 -7.32 4.26 -6.31
N TYR A 136 -7.11 4.76 -5.09
CA TYR A 136 -5.78 5.03 -4.57
C TYR A 136 -4.91 3.77 -4.55
N LEU A 137 -5.47 2.64 -4.12
CA LEU A 137 -4.76 1.36 -4.08
C LEU A 137 -4.60 0.71 -5.46
N GLY A 138 -5.26 1.20 -6.51
CA GLY A 138 -5.24 0.56 -7.83
C GLY A 138 -5.95 -0.80 -7.81
N HIS A 139 -7.11 -0.86 -7.16
CA HIS A 139 -7.97 -2.04 -7.14
C HIS A 139 -8.94 -2.01 -8.32
N LYS A 140 -8.96 -3.09 -9.10
CA LYS A 140 -9.85 -3.23 -10.26
C LYS A 140 -11.29 -3.61 -9.89
N THR A 141 -11.46 -4.26 -8.75
CA THR A 141 -12.76 -4.73 -8.28
C THR A 141 -13.01 -4.25 -6.87
N ILE A 142 -14.28 -3.95 -6.57
CA ILE A 142 -14.67 -3.50 -5.23
C ILE A 142 -14.46 -4.58 -4.17
N TYR A 143 -14.53 -5.87 -4.56
CA TYR A 143 -14.26 -7.03 -3.69
C TYR A 143 -12.86 -6.99 -3.05
N ALA A 144 -11.84 -6.52 -3.79
CA ALA A 144 -10.50 -6.37 -3.23
C ALA A 144 -10.47 -5.32 -2.11
N THR A 145 -11.33 -4.30 -2.20
CA THR A 145 -11.48 -3.21 -1.23
C THR A 145 -12.43 -3.60 -0.08
N GLU A 146 -13.47 -4.39 -0.35
CA GLU A 146 -14.37 -4.97 0.65
C GLU A 146 -13.61 -5.71 1.74
N ARG A 147 -12.58 -6.49 1.37
CA ARG A 147 -11.74 -7.19 2.35
C ARG A 147 -11.13 -6.24 3.37
N TYR A 148 -10.76 -5.02 2.98
CA TYR A 148 -10.24 -4.02 3.93
C TYR A 148 -11.33 -3.43 4.80
N VAL A 149 -12.57 -3.29 4.28
CA VAL A 149 -13.69 -2.86 5.11
C VAL A 149 -13.97 -3.86 6.22
N ARG A 150 -14.12 -5.14 5.87
CA ARG A 150 -14.33 -6.22 6.84
C ARG A 150 -13.19 -6.30 7.85
N LEU A 151 -11.94 -6.15 7.41
CA LEU A 151 -10.77 -6.13 8.30
C LEU A 151 -10.72 -4.89 9.21
N THR A 152 -11.13 -3.72 8.70
CA THR A 152 -11.18 -2.49 9.51
C THR A 152 -12.23 -2.62 10.60
N MET A 153 -13.39 -3.18 10.28
CA MET A 153 -14.47 -3.39 11.26
C MET A 153 -14.08 -4.39 12.33
N SER A 154 -13.43 -5.50 11.97
CA SER A 154 -12.97 -6.48 12.97
C SER A 154 -11.92 -5.90 13.92
N MET A 155 -11.10 -4.96 13.44
CA MET A 155 -10.11 -4.26 14.28
C MET A 155 -10.73 -3.10 15.09
N PHE A 156 -11.82 -2.49 14.59
CA PHE A 156 -12.46 -1.31 15.19
C PHE A 156 -13.98 -1.49 15.31
N PRO A 157 -14.48 -2.21 16.33
CA PRO A 157 -15.91 -2.56 16.46
C PRO A 157 -16.87 -1.37 16.55
N TYR A 158 -16.38 -0.18 16.94
CA TYR A 158 -17.21 1.03 16.96
C TYR A 158 -17.63 1.47 15.55
N ILE A 159 -16.77 1.24 14.55
CA ILE A 159 -17.06 1.53 13.15
C ILE A 159 -18.18 0.62 12.65
N GLU A 160 -18.12 -0.67 13.01
CA GLU A 160 -19.21 -1.60 12.69
C GLU A 160 -20.54 -1.13 13.26
N LYS A 161 -20.57 -0.74 14.54
CA LYS A 161 -21.79 -0.25 15.19
C LYS A 161 -22.34 1.02 14.53
N GLN A 162 -21.48 1.91 14.05
CA GLN A 162 -21.87 3.18 13.45
C GLN A 162 -22.37 3.04 12.00
N PHE A 163 -21.89 2.04 11.27
CA PHE A 163 -22.12 1.91 9.82
C PHE A 163 -22.85 0.63 9.40
N LYS A 164 -23.32 -0.19 10.33
CA LYS A 164 -23.99 -1.48 10.09
C LYS A 164 -25.06 -1.42 8.99
N ASP A 165 -26.02 -0.51 9.11
CA ASP A 165 -27.16 -0.43 8.18
C ASP A 165 -26.72 -0.05 6.75
N LYS A 166 -25.70 0.81 6.62
CA LYS A 166 -25.13 1.19 5.32
C LYS A 166 -24.33 0.04 4.69
N MET A 167 -23.79 -0.86 5.50
CA MET A 167 -22.96 -1.97 5.03
C MET A 167 -23.79 -3.13 4.49
N ASP A 168 -24.90 -3.46 5.16
CA ASP A 168 -25.84 -4.48 4.69
C ASP A 168 -26.41 -4.09 3.32
N ALA A 169 -26.60 -2.79 3.07
CA ALA A 169 -27.01 -2.28 1.75
C ALA A 169 -25.92 -2.40 0.67
N VAL A 170 -24.62 -2.44 1.02
CA VAL A 170 -23.51 -2.52 0.04
C VAL A 170 -23.09 -3.97 -0.23
N PHE A 171 -23.08 -4.82 0.81
CA PHE A 171 -22.51 -6.16 0.74
C PHE A 171 -23.48 -7.28 1.16
N GLY A 172 -24.69 -6.95 1.63
CA GLY A 172 -25.67 -7.93 2.12
C GLY A 172 -26.31 -8.79 1.04
N GLU A 173 -26.36 -8.33 -0.21
CA GLU A 173 -26.92 -9.12 -1.33
C GLU A 173 -25.95 -10.19 -1.88
N ALA A 174 -24.66 -10.12 -1.54
CA ALA A 174 -23.65 -11.03 -2.09
C ALA A 174 -23.62 -12.44 -1.46
N ASN A 175 -24.49 -12.73 -0.49
CA ASN A 175 -24.56 -14.03 0.20
C ASN A 175 -25.72 -14.93 -0.27
N HIS A 176 -26.43 -14.59 -1.35
CA HIS A 176 -27.56 -15.38 -1.85
C HIS A 176 -27.35 -16.09 -3.20
N GLU A 177 -26.12 -16.18 -3.70
CA GLU A 177 -25.79 -17.04 -4.84
C GLU A 177 -24.60 -17.95 -4.52
N ASN A 178 -24.89 -19.07 -3.87
CA ASN A 178 -24.26 -20.38 -4.08
C ASN A 178 -24.82 -21.36 -3.04
N ASN A 179 -25.93 -22.01 -3.40
CA ASN A 179 -26.34 -23.29 -2.83
C ASN A 179 -26.58 -24.25 -3.99
#